data_AF-A0A0N4XRV7-F1
#
_entry.id   AF-A0A0N4XRV7-F1
#
_cell.length_a   1.000
_cell.length_b   1.000
_cell.length_c   1.000
_cell.angle_alpha   90.00
_cell.angle_beta   90.00
_cell.angle_gamma   90.00
#
_symmetry.space_group_name_H-M   'P 1'
#
loop_
_entity.id
_entity.type
_entity.pdbx_description
1 polymer ?
#
loop_
_entity_poly.entity_id
_entity_poly.type
_entity_poly.pdbx_seq_one_letter_code
_entity_poly.pdbx_strand_id
1 'polypeptide(L)'
;DAQIAEDKQTWRIAGGCAVIAVLVFLGKLYVANAGDCRAVLVTDEGSRPLSSDFTPATERKRLQTLAYQNPELIGSCFSRLEYSRALTKKDLKTKVLFRDWFMDGWAAKTVKECDLKPPLISESSRKRRLLNTIGVSRGFGDHHLFTVDDHLPIKPFLSSVPEVCSIID
;
A
#
# COMPACT_ATOMS: atom_id res chain seq x y z
N ASP A 1 8.66 -13.67 -7.17
CA ASP A 1 8.47 -12.32 -7.75
C ASP A 1 9.62 -11.93 -8.69
N ALA A 2 10.89 -12.11 -8.30
CA ALA A 2 12.03 -11.94 -9.21
C ALA A 2 11.89 -12.78 -10.49
N GLN A 3 11.49 -14.06 -10.37
CA GLN A 3 11.19 -14.90 -11.53
C GLN A 3 10.14 -14.29 -12.46
N ILE A 4 9.09 -13.66 -11.91
CA ILE A 4 8.05 -12.99 -12.71
C ILE A 4 8.64 -11.79 -13.47
N ALA A 5 9.62 -11.09 -12.89
CA ALA A 5 10.30 -9.98 -13.56
C ALA A 5 11.15 -10.46 -14.74
N GLU A 6 11.85 -11.59 -14.57
CA GLU A 6 12.68 -12.22 -15.60
C GLU A 6 11.80 -12.81 -16.72
N ASP A 7 10.83 -13.64 -16.35
CA ASP A 7 9.94 -14.31 -17.30
C ASP A 7 9.20 -13.31 -18.19
N LYS A 8 8.90 -12.12 -17.68
CA LYS A 8 8.22 -11.05 -18.42
C LYS A 8 9.06 -10.46 -19.56
N GLN A 9 10.39 -10.67 -19.57
CA GLN A 9 11.24 -10.30 -20.70
C GLN A 9 11.01 -11.22 -21.91
N THR A 10 10.56 -12.45 -21.66
CA THR A 10 10.34 -13.48 -22.69
C THR A 10 8.86 -13.67 -23.00
N TRP A 11 8.01 -13.57 -21.97
CA TRP A 11 6.59 -13.88 -22.02
C TRP A 11 5.74 -12.64 -21.76
N ARG A 12 4.56 -12.57 -22.39
CA ARG A 12 3.60 -11.49 -22.15
C ARG A 12 2.89 -11.70 -20.81
N ILE A 13 3.52 -11.24 -19.72
CA ILE A 13 2.93 -11.24 -18.37
C ILE A 13 2.37 -9.85 -18.07
N ALA A 14 1.05 -9.70 -18.18
CA ALA A 14 0.36 -8.43 -17.90
C ALA A 14 -0.13 -8.37 -16.45
N GLY A 15 0.06 -7.20 -15.82
CA GLY A 15 -0.46 -6.90 -14.48
C GLY A 15 0.22 -7.64 -13.34
N GLY A 16 -0.50 -7.74 -12.24
CA GLY A 16 -0.11 -8.43 -11.01
C GLY A 16 -1.30 -9.10 -10.36
N CYS A 17 -1.06 -9.76 -9.22
CA CYS A 17 -2.08 -10.45 -8.45
C CYS A 17 -1.91 -10.26 -6.95
N ALA A 18 -3.04 -10.18 -6.25
CA ALA A 18 -3.12 -10.49 -4.83
C ALA A 18 -3.06 -12.01 -4.66
N VAL A 19 -2.40 -12.47 -3.60
CA VAL A 19 -2.19 -13.90 -3.33
C VAL A 19 -2.53 -14.20 -1.89
N ILE A 20 -3.27 -15.27 -1.69
CA ILE A 20 -3.44 -15.92 -0.40
C ILE A 20 -3.19 -17.42 -0.53
N ALA A 21 -2.49 -17.99 0.42
CA ALA A 21 -2.25 -19.42 0.51
C ALA A 21 -2.55 -19.91 1.93
N VAL A 22 -3.21 -21.06 2.03
CA VAL A 22 -3.47 -21.75 3.29
C VAL A 22 -2.82 -23.12 3.22
N LEU A 23 -1.98 -23.43 4.21
CA LEU A 23 -1.30 -24.72 4.33
C LEU A 23 -1.72 -25.38 5.64
N VAL A 24 -2.23 -26.61 5.54
CA VAL A 24 -2.44 -27.49 6.69
C VAL A 24 -1.22 -28.39 6.82
N PHE A 25 -0.48 -28.24 7.91
CA PHE A 25 0.73 -29.02 8.13
C PHE A 25 0.90 -29.34 9.62
N LEU A 26 1.11 -30.61 9.93
CA LEU A 26 1.29 -31.11 11.30
C LEU A 26 0.20 -30.64 12.29
N GLY A 27 -1.06 -30.67 11.86
CA GLY A 27 -2.20 -30.24 12.68
C GLY A 27 -2.30 -28.73 12.89
N LYS A 28 -1.54 -27.91 12.15
CA LYS A 28 -1.59 -26.45 12.21
C LYS A 28 -2.03 -25.86 10.87
N LEU A 29 -2.71 -24.72 10.96
CA LEU A 29 -3.10 -23.90 9.81
C LEU A 29 -2.12 -22.73 9.68
N TYR A 30 -1.51 -22.59 8.51
CA TYR A 30 -0.66 -21.46 8.15
C TYR A 30 -1.32 -20.66 7.04
N VAL A 31 -1.48 -19.36 7.24
CA VAL A 31 -2.06 -18.44 6.26
C VAL A 31 -1.01 -17.44 5.84
N ALA A 32 -0.70 -17.40 4.54
CA ALA A 32 0.21 -16.42 3.95
C ALA A 32 -0.60 -15.49 3.03
N ASN A 33 -0.62 -14.19 3.34
CA ASN A 33 -1.37 -13.19 2.55
C ASN A 33 -0.46 -12.08 2.01
N ALA A 34 -0.62 -11.76 0.72
CA ALA A 34 0.01 -10.64 0.03
C ALA A 34 -1.02 -9.98 -0.91
N GLY A 35 -1.76 -9.01 -0.38
CA GLY A 35 -2.78 -8.25 -1.12
C GLY A 35 -4.06 -8.06 -0.32
N ASP A 36 -5.20 -7.91 -0.99
CA ASP A 36 -6.53 -7.77 -0.40
C ASP A 36 -7.41 -9.04 -0.51
N CYS A 37 -6.77 -10.21 -0.71
CA CYS A 37 -7.40 -11.50 -0.49
C CYS A 37 -7.63 -11.75 1.01
N ARG A 38 -8.62 -12.59 1.35
CA ARG A 38 -8.98 -12.89 2.74
C ARG A 38 -9.21 -14.38 3.00
N ALA A 39 -8.71 -14.87 4.12
CA ALA A 39 -9.05 -16.17 4.68
C ALA A 39 -9.87 -15.98 5.96
N VAL A 40 -10.88 -16.83 6.13
CA VAL A 40 -11.78 -16.83 7.29
C VAL A 40 -11.93 -18.28 7.75
N LEU A 41 -11.77 -18.53 9.05
CA LEU A 41 -12.07 -19.83 9.66
C LEU A 41 -13.52 -19.84 10.11
N VAL A 42 -14.22 -20.92 9.83
CA VAL A 42 -15.58 -21.17 10.30
C VAL A 42 -15.56 -22.46 11.12
N THR A 43 -16.08 -22.38 12.34
CA THR A 43 -16.19 -23.47 13.32
C THR A 43 -17.59 -23.45 13.94
N ASP A 44 -17.92 -24.42 14.78
CA ASP A 44 -19.16 -24.43 15.55
C ASP A 44 -19.26 -23.25 16.54
N GLU A 45 -18.12 -22.68 16.95
CA GLU A 45 -18.04 -21.50 17.84
C GLU A 45 -18.25 -20.16 17.08
N GLY A 46 -18.29 -20.20 15.75
CA GLY A 46 -18.49 -19.04 14.90
C GLY A 46 -17.40 -18.87 13.84
N SER A 47 -17.25 -17.64 13.34
CA SER A 47 -16.29 -17.30 12.29
C SER A 47 -15.28 -16.24 12.74
N ARG A 48 -14.02 -16.37 12.32
CA ARG A 48 -12.97 -15.38 12.59
C ARG A 48 -12.04 -15.19 11.39
N PRO A 49 -11.55 -13.96 11.15
CA PRO A 49 -10.58 -13.70 10.09
C PRO A 49 -9.23 -14.34 10.43
N LEU A 50 -8.54 -14.85 9.41
CA LEU A 50 -7.19 -15.43 9.54
C LEU A 50 -6.11 -14.58 8.85
N SER A 51 -6.52 -13.52 8.15
CA SER A 51 -5.63 -12.62 7.43
C SER A 51 -6.17 -11.18 7.48
N SER A 52 -5.28 -10.22 7.26
CA SER A 52 -5.61 -8.79 7.13
C SER A 52 -5.34 -8.30 5.71
N ASP A 53 -6.11 -7.32 5.24
CA ASP A 53 -5.90 -6.71 3.91
C ASP A 53 -4.67 -5.79 3.90
N PHE A 54 -3.84 -5.94 2.87
CA PHE A 54 -2.69 -5.08 2.63
C PHE A 54 -3.01 -3.94 1.65
N THR A 55 -3.66 -2.91 2.18
CA THR A 55 -4.04 -1.69 1.44
C THR A 55 -3.02 -0.56 1.67
N PRO A 56 -3.02 0.49 0.83
CA PRO A 56 -2.25 1.69 1.10
C PRO A 56 -2.56 2.33 2.47
N ALA A 57 -3.77 2.15 2.99
CA ALA A 57 -4.19 2.68 4.28
C ALA A 57 -3.55 1.91 5.45
N THR A 58 -3.67 0.57 5.43
CA THR A 58 -3.16 -0.31 6.49
C THR A 58 -1.63 -0.31 6.53
N GLU A 59 -0.99 -0.11 5.37
CA GLU A 59 0.47 -0.12 5.24
C GLU A 59 1.08 1.29 5.13
N ARG A 60 0.34 2.33 5.53
CA ARG A 60 0.74 3.74 5.42
C ARG A 60 2.16 4.00 5.93
N LYS A 61 2.49 3.54 7.15
CA LYS A 61 3.82 3.77 7.73
C LYS A 61 4.92 3.21 6.83
N ARG A 62 4.80 1.97 6.37
CA ARG A 62 5.78 1.34 5.47
C ARG A 62 5.94 2.13 4.17
N LEU A 63 4.83 2.53 3.54
CA LEU A 63 4.85 3.27 2.28
C LEU A 63 5.49 4.66 2.44
N GLN A 64 5.14 5.39 3.51
CA GLN A 64 5.76 6.68 3.80
C GLN A 64 7.24 6.54 4.19
N THR A 65 7.63 5.48 4.91
CA THR A 65 9.05 5.19 5.19
C THR A 65 9.82 4.96 3.91
N LEU A 66 9.28 4.18 2.95
CA LEU A 66 9.91 3.97 1.65
C LEU A 66 10.11 5.29 0.89
N ALA A 67 9.09 6.15 0.86
CA ALA A 67 9.16 7.46 0.22
C ALA A 67 10.07 8.45 0.96
N TYR A 68 10.24 8.29 2.27
CA TYR A 68 11.19 9.08 3.07
C TYR A 68 12.63 8.66 2.78
N GLN A 69 12.89 7.35 2.71
CA GLN A 69 14.22 6.79 2.44
C GLN A 69 14.65 6.95 0.98
N ASN A 70 13.69 6.95 0.06
CA ASN A 70 13.92 7.01 -1.39
C ASN A 70 12.99 8.08 -2.02
N PRO A 71 13.26 9.38 -1.80
CA PRO A 71 12.39 10.47 -2.27
C PRO A 71 12.16 10.50 -3.78
N GLU A 72 13.10 9.97 -4.57
CA GLU A 72 13.01 9.83 -6.02
C GLU A 72 11.84 8.95 -6.47
N LEU A 73 11.39 8.01 -5.63
CA LEU A 73 10.26 7.13 -5.95
C LEU A 73 8.92 7.86 -6.08
N ILE A 74 8.81 9.02 -5.43
CA ILE A 74 7.61 9.89 -5.49
C ILE A 74 7.87 11.17 -6.30
N GLY A 75 9.11 11.36 -6.75
CA GLY A 75 9.60 12.53 -7.47
C GLY A 75 9.23 13.86 -6.80
N SER A 76 9.11 14.90 -7.61
CA SER A 76 8.52 16.17 -7.18
C SER A 76 7.00 16.19 -7.27
N CYS A 77 6.36 15.05 -7.61
CA CYS A 77 4.98 14.99 -8.06
C CYS A 77 4.01 14.69 -6.93
N PHE A 78 4.42 13.88 -5.95
CA PHE A 78 3.59 13.51 -4.81
C PHE A 78 4.16 14.03 -3.49
N SER A 79 3.28 14.25 -2.51
CA SER A 79 3.62 14.48 -1.11
C SER A 79 3.59 13.16 -0.35
N ARG A 80 4.65 12.80 0.36
CA ARG A 80 4.59 11.68 1.31
C ARG A 80 3.63 11.94 2.47
N LEU A 81 3.42 13.21 2.84
CA LEU A 81 2.62 13.59 4.00
C LEU A 81 1.14 13.36 3.72
N GLU A 82 0.44 12.87 4.75
CA GLU A 82 -1.02 12.81 4.76
C GLU A 82 -1.59 14.01 5.52
N TYR A 83 -2.68 14.56 5.01
CA TYR A 83 -3.39 15.70 5.59
C TYR A 83 -4.80 15.29 5.99
N SER A 84 -5.38 15.96 6.98
CA SER A 84 -6.75 15.66 7.44
C SER A 84 -7.83 15.96 6.40
N ARG A 85 -7.48 16.67 5.32
CA ARG A 85 -8.31 16.98 4.15
C ARG A 85 -7.44 17.31 2.95
N ALA A 86 -8.02 17.31 1.76
CA ALA A 86 -7.36 17.84 0.57
C ALA A 86 -7.02 19.33 0.74
N LEU A 87 -5.83 19.72 0.29
CA LEU A 87 -5.33 21.09 0.35
C LEU A 87 -5.44 21.77 -0.99
N THR A 88 -5.71 23.07 -0.96
CA THR A 88 -5.82 23.95 -2.12
C THR A 88 -4.99 25.21 -1.91
N LYS A 89 -4.84 26.04 -2.94
CA LYS A 89 -4.16 27.34 -2.82
C LYS A 89 -4.75 28.26 -1.73
N LYS A 90 -6.03 28.08 -1.37
CA LYS A 90 -6.69 28.84 -0.29
C LYS A 90 -6.15 28.48 1.10
N ASP A 91 -5.50 27.33 1.23
CA ASP A 91 -5.01 26.83 2.50
C ASP A 91 -3.58 27.30 2.82
N LEU A 92 -2.89 27.93 1.86
CA LEU A 92 -1.54 28.45 2.05
C LEU A 92 -1.45 29.35 3.29
N LYS A 93 -0.39 29.17 4.07
CA LYS A 93 -0.14 29.91 5.33
C LYS A 93 -1.15 29.64 6.45
N THR A 94 -2.14 28.77 6.26
CA THR A 94 -3.04 28.30 7.33
C THR A 94 -2.45 27.09 8.05
N LYS A 95 -2.94 26.79 9.26
CA LYS A 95 -2.57 25.57 9.99
C LYS A 95 -3.50 24.43 9.59
N VAL A 96 -2.92 23.26 9.32
CA VAL A 96 -3.65 22.02 9.07
C VAL A 96 -3.04 20.86 9.83
N LEU A 97 -3.86 19.84 10.11
CA LEU A 97 -3.41 18.58 10.66
C LEU A 97 -2.72 17.75 9.58
N PHE A 98 -1.53 17.24 9.90
CA PHE A 98 -0.75 16.36 9.04
C PHE A 98 -0.16 15.19 9.84
N ARG A 99 0.24 14.13 9.15
CA ARG A 99 1.01 13.02 9.72
C ARG A 99 2.02 12.44 8.74
N ASP A 100 3.15 12.00 9.27
CA ASP A 100 4.29 11.42 8.53
C ASP A 100 4.58 9.97 8.97
N TRP A 101 5.60 9.35 8.37
CA TRP A 101 5.96 7.94 8.53
C TRP A 101 6.13 7.48 9.99
N PHE A 102 6.72 8.31 10.85
CA PHE A 102 6.99 7.99 12.26
C PHE A 102 5.80 8.28 13.19
N MET A 103 4.75 8.95 12.69
CA MET A 103 3.65 9.43 13.51
C MET A 103 2.51 8.41 13.59
N ASP A 104 1.97 8.21 14.79
CA ASP A 104 0.70 7.49 15.00
C ASP A 104 -0.52 8.42 14.98
N GLY A 105 -0.35 9.65 15.48
CA GLY A 105 -1.37 10.69 15.51
C GLY A 105 -1.17 11.81 14.50
N TRP A 106 -1.91 12.91 14.69
CA TRP A 106 -1.82 14.13 13.90
C TRP A 106 -0.99 15.18 14.63
N ALA A 107 -0.26 16.01 13.88
CA ALA A 107 0.33 17.25 14.37
C ALA A 107 -0.13 18.43 13.50
N ALA A 108 0.04 19.66 13.97
CA ALA A 108 -0.27 20.85 13.20
C ALA A 108 0.97 21.35 12.44
N LYS A 109 0.81 21.72 11.17
CA LYS A 109 1.81 22.48 10.41
C LYS A 109 1.18 23.61 9.61
N THR A 110 1.98 24.62 9.29
CA THR A 110 1.60 25.68 8.35
C THR A 110 1.79 25.19 6.92
N VAL A 111 0.75 25.32 6.10
CA VAL A 111 0.73 24.86 4.70
C VAL A 111 1.68 25.69 3.83
N LYS A 112 2.51 24.99 3.05
CA LYS A 112 3.44 25.52 2.04
C LYS A 112 3.04 25.06 0.64
N GLU A 113 3.62 25.65 -0.40
CA GLU A 113 3.32 25.28 -1.80
C GLU A 113 3.59 23.79 -2.09
N CYS A 114 4.66 23.22 -1.52
CA CYS A 114 4.99 21.80 -1.67
C CYS A 114 3.95 20.86 -1.06
N ASP A 115 3.09 21.36 -0.18
CA ASP A 115 2.04 20.59 0.50
C ASP A 115 0.78 20.44 -0.36
N LEU A 116 0.66 21.22 -1.44
CA LEU A 116 -0.45 21.16 -2.39
C LEU A 116 -0.32 20.00 -3.38
N LYS A 117 0.80 19.27 -3.34
CA LYS A 117 1.02 18.07 -4.17
C LYS A 117 0.04 16.96 -3.79
N PRO A 118 -0.45 16.16 -4.76
CA PRO A 118 -1.22 14.95 -4.47
C PRO A 118 -0.54 14.07 -3.42
N PRO A 119 -1.29 13.51 -2.45
CA PRO A 119 -0.68 12.65 -1.44
C PRO A 119 -0.27 11.29 -2.03
N LEU A 120 0.79 10.70 -1.47
CA LEU A 120 1.26 9.34 -1.77
C LEU A 120 0.12 8.32 -1.64
N ILE A 121 -0.74 8.51 -0.63
CA ILE A 121 -1.94 7.72 -0.40
C ILE A 121 -3.13 8.65 -0.57
N SER A 122 -3.82 8.52 -1.69
CA SER A 122 -4.99 9.33 -2.01
C SER A 122 -6.27 8.64 -1.60
N GLU A 123 -7.26 9.45 -1.25
CA GLU A 123 -8.61 9.00 -0.96
C GLU A 123 -9.45 9.11 -2.23
N SER A 124 -9.95 7.98 -2.73
CA SER A 124 -11.01 7.96 -3.75
C SER A 124 -12.33 7.55 -3.12
N SER A 125 -13.45 7.85 -3.79
CA SER A 125 -14.80 7.60 -3.29
C SER A 125 -15.11 6.15 -2.87
N ARG A 126 -14.27 5.17 -3.23
CA ARG A 126 -14.47 3.75 -2.89
C ARG A 126 -13.29 3.08 -2.19
N LYS A 127 -12.04 3.51 -2.44
CA LYS A 127 -10.81 2.90 -1.87
C LYS A 127 -9.67 3.91 -1.80
N ARG A 128 -8.74 3.75 -0.85
CA ARG A 128 -7.47 4.48 -0.86
C ARG A 128 -6.54 3.91 -1.91
N ARG A 129 -5.82 4.78 -2.63
CA ARG A 129 -4.91 4.40 -3.71
C ARG A 129 -3.50 4.89 -3.44
N LEU A 130 -2.53 4.06 -3.78
CA LEU A 130 -1.12 4.43 -3.83
C LEU A 130 -0.84 5.17 -5.14
N LEU A 131 -0.29 6.38 -5.05
CA LEU A 131 0.07 7.24 -6.19
C LEU A 131 -1.06 7.38 -7.21
N ASN A 132 -2.31 7.52 -6.72
CA ASN A 132 -3.53 7.54 -7.53
C ASN A 132 -3.77 6.31 -8.44
N THR A 133 -2.97 5.25 -8.30
CA THR A 133 -2.89 4.16 -9.29
C THR A 133 -3.51 2.88 -8.76
N ILE A 134 -2.94 2.26 -7.71
CA ILE A 134 -3.31 0.91 -7.25
C ILE A 134 -3.94 0.92 -5.85
N GLY A 135 -4.88 0.00 -5.58
CA GLY A 135 -5.59 -0.13 -4.31
C GLY A 135 -4.99 -1.12 -3.30
N VAL A 136 -3.90 -1.80 -3.66
CA VAL A 136 -3.15 -2.74 -2.81
C VAL A 136 -1.72 -2.26 -2.62
N SER A 137 -1.08 -2.72 -1.55
CA SER A 137 0.31 -2.37 -1.21
C SER A 137 1.24 -3.59 -1.17
N ARG A 138 0.66 -4.80 -1.32
CA ARG A 138 1.38 -6.06 -1.48
C ARG A 138 0.76 -6.88 -2.62
N GLY A 139 1.58 -7.71 -3.25
CA GLY A 139 1.18 -8.54 -4.39
C GLY A 139 2.38 -8.94 -5.25
N PHE A 140 2.12 -9.80 -6.22
CA PHE A 140 3.10 -10.28 -7.17
C PHE A 140 2.89 -9.63 -8.54
N GLY A 141 3.95 -9.49 -9.33
CA GLY A 141 3.85 -8.87 -10.66
C GLY A 141 3.80 -7.35 -10.61
N ASP A 142 3.06 -6.72 -11.52
CA ASP A 142 2.97 -5.26 -11.70
C ASP A 142 4.32 -4.55 -11.92
N HIS A 143 5.31 -5.27 -12.47
CA HIS A 143 6.65 -4.75 -12.74
C HIS A 143 6.70 -3.58 -13.75
N HIS A 144 5.66 -3.40 -14.55
CA HIS A 144 5.53 -2.26 -15.50
C HIS A 144 4.28 -1.44 -15.21
N LEU A 145 3.78 -1.45 -13.97
CA LEU A 145 2.71 -0.56 -13.57
C LEU A 145 3.31 0.80 -13.21
N PHE A 146 2.84 1.85 -13.87
CA PHE A 146 3.30 3.23 -13.68
C PHE A 146 2.12 4.15 -13.40
N THR A 147 2.40 5.28 -12.75
CA THR A 147 1.44 6.39 -12.67
C THR A 147 1.14 6.93 -14.06
N VAL A 148 -0.09 7.39 -14.29
CA VAL A 148 -0.54 7.89 -15.60
C VAL A 148 0.20 9.15 -16.02
N ASP A 149 0.33 10.14 -15.12
CA ASP A 149 0.82 11.46 -15.49
C ASP A 149 2.35 11.57 -15.44
N ASP A 150 2.96 11.05 -14.38
CA ASP A 150 4.40 11.24 -14.10
C ASP A 150 5.29 10.05 -14.47
N HIS A 151 4.70 8.96 -15.00
CA HIS A 151 5.41 7.72 -15.31
C HIS A 151 6.29 7.15 -14.16
N LEU A 152 5.91 7.36 -12.91
CA LEU A 152 6.59 6.81 -11.74
C LEU A 152 6.27 5.32 -11.58
N PRO A 153 7.27 4.46 -11.32
CA PRO A 153 7.03 3.03 -11.13
C PRO A 153 6.31 2.76 -9.81
N ILE A 154 5.28 1.92 -9.85
CA ILE A 154 4.54 1.48 -8.65
C ILE A 154 5.27 0.36 -7.93
N LYS A 155 5.98 -0.50 -8.68
CA LYS A 155 6.58 -1.73 -8.16
C LYS A 155 7.45 -1.55 -6.89
N PRO A 156 8.28 -0.49 -6.74
CA PRO A 156 9.07 -0.28 -5.53
C PRO A 156 8.27 -0.22 -4.22
N PHE A 157 6.98 0.15 -4.29
CA PHE A 157 6.10 0.20 -3.14
C PHE A 157 5.30 -1.10 -2.91
N LEU A 158 5.18 -1.94 -3.95
CA LEU A 158 4.38 -3.16 -3.96
C LEU A 158 5.22 -4.36 -3.50
N SER A 159 5.14 -4.68 -2.21
CA SER A 159 5.90 -5.80 -1.63
C SER A 159 5.31 -7.15 -2.04
N SER A 160 6.15 -8.07 -2.50
CA SER A 160 5.77 -9.47 -2.71
C SER A 160 5.98 -10.35 -1.47
N VAL A 161 6.41 -9.76 -0.34
CA VAL A 161 6.60 -10.48 0.93
C VAL A 161 5.25 -10.64 1.65
N PRO A 162 4.74 -11.87 1.81
CA PRO A 162 3.48 -12.11 2.51
C PRO A 162 3.62 -11.91 4.02
N GLU A 163 2.52 -11.58 4.68
CA GLU A 163 2.39 -11.82 6.12
C GLU A 163 1.96 -13.26 6.34
N VAL A 164 2.64 -13.96 7.26
CA VAL A 164 2.37 -15.35 7.60
C VAL A 164 1.86 -15.42 9.03
N CYS A 165 0.66 -15.95 9.21
CA CYS A 165 0.06 -16.22 10.52
C CYS A 165 -0.10 -17.74 10.71
N SER A 166 0.26 -18.26 11.88
CA SER A 166 -0.01 -19.64 12.27
C SER A 166 -1.14 -19.69 13.27
N ILE A 167 -2.04 -20.64 13.08
CA ILE A 167 -3.16 -20.92 13.97
C ILE A 167 -2.94 -22.30 14.55
N ILE A 168 -3.02 -22.36 15.87
CA ILE A 168 -3.08 -23.60 16.62
C ILE A 168 -4.55 -23.76 17.00
N ASP A 169 -5.16 -24.85 16.57
CA ASP A 169 -6.40 -25.35 17.17
C ASP A 169 -6.03 -26.23 18.38
#